data_AF-A0A1Q5SYL1-F1
#
_entry.id   AF-A0A1Q5SYL1-F1
#
_cell.length_a   1.000
_cell.length_b   1.000
_cell.length_c   1.000
_cell.angle_alpha   90.00
_cell.angle_beta   90.00
_cell.angle_gamma   90.00
#
_symmetry.space_group_name_H-M   'P 1'
#
loop_
_entity.id
_entity.type
_entity.pdbx_description
1 polymer ?
#
loop_
_entity_poly.entity_id
_entity_poly.type
_entity_poly.pdbx_seq_one_letter_code
_entity_poly.pdbx_strand_id
1 'polypeptide(L)'
;MVPRTRSTPSTEGAPNPPRIAEEIPIATNQGLTPTDLDANLAATQATIEKLQRLKDLQDQAETLRSQLMGRNPDETLSNPYQDPYESSGKGQDIKLKNIPTFTLNSSLQQRQEWLLDLQQQFEGDLRRYHDGRTQILGALSYMDTTCRQRWYRHIDEKSPITHRNLKEDWPYFKDWTLTLIKNGASLQSEVMGQLERARQLKDEDPREFHARLDTLERHFPRVAEKERALSFFAKLLYDLQNDIRRHIIKLPETREEMIDIAYHFWDLQRLETNRKRKHTETTDEPPRKRNSTKRTQDNKRSRKPWTDKNTPAKDRLNPIGEDGKRNRCFNCGSEKHYSNKCPDPPKDKPTAAIQSALQGNDSETD
;
A
#
# COMPACT_ATOMS: atom_id res chain seq x y z
N MET A 1 66.69 -17.68 -13.17
CA MET A 1 66.58 -19.10 -13.58
C MET A 1 65.69 -19.83 -12.60
N VAL A 2 64.87 -20.75 -13.14
CA VAL A 2 63.88 -21.64 -12.52
C VAL A 2 62.48 -21.03 -12.24
N PRO A 3 61.46 -21.37 -13.06
CA PRO A 3 60.07 -21.04 -12.80
C PRO A 3 59.42 -22.10 -11.88
N ARG A 4 58.60 -21.67 -10.92
CA ARG A 4 57.71 -22.56 -10.15
C ARG A 4 56.35 -22.62 -10.82
N THR A 5 56.08 -23.77 -11.42
CA THR A 5 54.76 -24.21 -11.88
C THR A 5 53.84 -24.39 -10.67
N ARG A 6 52.68 -23.72 -10.68
CA ARG A 6 51.61 -23.93 -9.72
C ARG A 6 50.53 -24.78 -10.38
N SER A 7 50.45 -26.02 -9.93
CA SER A 7 49.47 -27.02 -10.34
C SER A 7 48.04 -26.56 -10.06
N THR A 8 47.18 -26.72 -11.06
CA THR A 8 45.72 -26.63 -10.99
C THR A 8 45.16 -27.80 -10.18
N PRO A 9 44.18 -27.59 -9.28
CA PRO A 9 43.41 -28.69 -8.72
C PRO A 9 42.41 -29.23 -9.75
N SER A 10 42.43 -30.54 -9.88
CA SER A 10 41.54 -31.38 -10.68
C SER A 10 40.07 -31.10 -10.35
N THR A 11 39.29 -30.75 -11.36
CA THR A 11 37.84 -30.68 -11.30
C THR A 11 37.29 -32.11 -11.23
N GLU A 12 36.94 -32.53 -10.02
CA GLU A 12 36.12 -33.73 -9.77
C GLU A 12 34.80 -33.63 -10.54
N GLY A 13 34.45 -34.74 -11.19
CA GLY A 13 33.35 -34.84 -12.13
C GLY A 13 32.01 -34.56 -11.49
N ALA A 14 31.31 -33.58 -12.06
CA ALA A 14 29.86 -33.49 -11.94
C ALA A 14 29.22 -34.67 -12.68
N PRO A 15 28.24 -35.36 -12.07
CA PRO A 15 27.47 -36.38 -12.78
C PRO A 15 26.68 -35.71 -13.91
N ASN A 16 26.86 -36.23 -15.13
CA ASN A 16 26.06 -35.84 -16.29
C ASN A 16 24.57 -35.94 -15.93
N PRO A 17 23.76 -34.91 -16.17
CA PRO A 17 22.32 -35.05 -16.08
C PRO A 17 21.88 -36.12 -17.10
N PRO A 18 20.87 -36.95 -16.76
CA PRO A 18 20.34 -37.91 -17.70
C PRO A 18 19.90 -37.15 -18.94
N ARG A 19 20.55 -37.44 -20.06
CA ARG A 19 20.17 -37.01 -21.39
C ARG A 19 18.83 -37.67 -21.67
N ILE A 20 17.75 -36.99 -21.31
CA ILE A 20 16.41 -37.30 -21.77
C ILE A 20 16.48 -37.06 -23.28
N ALA A 21 16.81 -38.11 -24.01
CA ALA A 21 16.47 -38.20 -25.41
C ALA A 21 14.94 -38.14 -25.43
N GLU A 22 14.42 -36.93 -25.64
CA GLU A 22 13.11 -36.78 -26.26
C GLU A 22 13.27 -37.42 -27.65
N GLU A 23 13.07 -38.74 -27.69
CA GLU A 23 12.57 -39.43 -28.87
C GLU A 23 11.30 -38.68 -29.24
N ILE A 24 11.45 -37.66 -30.09
CA ILE A 24 10.34 -37.14 -30.87
C ILE A 24 9.80 -38.38 -31.58
N PRO A 25 8.60 -38.86 -31.26
CA PRO A 25 8.01 -39.93 -32.02
C PRO A 25 7.89 -39.37 -33.43
N ILE A 26 8.74 -39.85 -34.34
CA ILE A 26 8.54 -39.68 -35.76
C ILE A 26 7.19 -40.36 -35.98
N ALA A 27 6.15 -39.53 -36.05
CA ALA A 27 4.79 -39.96 -36.27
C ALA A 27 4.81 -40.73 -37.58
N THR A 28 4.85 -42.05 -37.45
CA THR A 28 4.70 -42.99 -38.53
C THR A 28 3.41 -42.58 -39.22
N ASN A 29 3.52 -42.14 -40.47
CA ASN A 29 2.41 -41.89 -41.39
C ASN A 29 1.62 -43.19 -41.56
N GLN A 30 0.84 -43.56 -40.55
CA GLN A 30 -0.21 -44.56 -40.68
C GLN A 30 -1.27 -43.89 -41.53
N GLY A 31 -1.49 -44.45 -42.71
CA GLY A 31 -2.39 -43.90 -43.72
C GLY A 31 -3.74 -43.59 -43.09
N LEU A 32 -4.03 -42.30 -42.95
CA LEU A 32 -5.36 -41.79 -42.64
C LEU A 32 -6.30 -42.41 -43.67
N THR A 33 -7.18 -43.27 -43.19
CA THR A 33 -8.19 -43.86 -44.05
C THR A 33 -9.10 -42.72 -44.54
N PRO A 34 -9.63 -42.77 -45.78
CA PRO A 34 -10.52 -41.73 -46.30
C PRO A 34 -11.67 -41.37 -45.34
N THR A 35 -12.15 -42.34 -44.56
CA THR A 35 -13.19 -42.17 -43.55
C THR A 35 -12.78 -41.27 -42.38
N ASP A 36 -11.51 -41.29 -41.96
CA ASP A 36 -11.00 -40.43 -40.87
C ASP A 36 -10.85 -38.98 -41.32
N LEU A 37 -10.59 -38.75 -42.61
CA LEU A 37 -10.55 -37.42 -43.21
C LEU A 37 -11.94 -36.78 -43.22
N ASP A 38 -12.97 -37.54 -43.59
CA ASP A 38 -14.35 -37.05 -43.62
C ASP A 38 -14.86 -36.71 -42.20
N ALA A 39 -14.52 -37.54 -41.20
CA ALA A 39 -14.87 -37.27 -39.81
C ALA A 39 -14.19 -35.99 -39.27
N ASN A 40 -12.90 -35.80 -39.59
CA ASN A 40 -12.16 -34.59 -39.21
C ASN A 40 -12.68 -33.35 -39.96
N LEU A 41 -13.09 -33.49 -41.22
CA LEU A 41 -13.68 -32.41 -42.00
C LEU A 41 -15.04 -31.99 -41.40
N ALA A 42 -15.88 -32.94 -41.01
CA ALA A 42 -17.14 -32.64 -40.33
C ALA A 42 -16.91 -31.96 -38.96
N ALA A 43 -15.93 -32.42 -38.18
CA ALA A 43 -15.59 -31.81 -36.89
C ALA A 43 -15.04 -30.38 -37.02
N THR A 44 -14.23 -30.12 -38.04
CA THR A 44 -13.71 -28.77 -38.32
C THR A 44 -14.81 -27.84 -38.81
N GLN A 45 -15.73 -28.31 -39.67
CA GLN A 45 -16.91 -27.53 -40.08
C GLN A 45 -17.80 -27.16 -38.89
N ALA A 46 -18.11 -28.12 -38.00
CA ALA A 46 -18.88 -27.85 -36.79
C ALA A 46 -18.19 -26.82 -35.87
N THR A 47 -16.86 -26.83 -35.82
CA THR A 47 -16.08 -25.85 -35.06
C THR A 47 -16.17 -24.46 -35.69
N ILE A 48 -16.10 -24.36 -37.02
CA ILE A 48 -16.23 -23.09 -37.75
C ILE A 48 -17.63 -22.49 -37.52
N GLU A 49 -18.69 -23.30 -37.62
CA GLU A 49 -20.06 -22.85 -37.36
C GLU A 49 -20.23 -22.34 -35.93
N LYS A 50 -19.65 -23.04 -34.95
CA LYS A 50 -19.67 -22.59 -33.54
C LYS A 50 -18.96 -21.24 -33.35
N LEU A 51 -17.83 -21.03 -34.02
CA LEU A 51 -17.09 -19.76 -33.96
C LEU A 51 -17.85 -18.61 -34.64
N GLN A 52 -18.50 -18.88 -35.77
CA GLN A 52 -19.37 -17.90 -36.44
C GLN A 52 -20.52 -17.48 -35.52
N ARG A 53 -21.19 -18.44 -34.88
CA ARG A 53 -22.28 -18.15 -33.95
C ARG A 53 -21.82 -17.33 -32.73
N LEU A 54 -20.62 -17.56 -32.22
CA LEU A 54 -20.06 -16.75 -31.13
C LEU A 54 -19.78 -15.32 -31.58
N LYS A 55 -19.28 -15.14 -32.81
CA LYS A 55 -19.07 -13.81 -33.38
C LYS A 55 -20.39 -13.06 -33.56
N ASP A 56 -21.43 -13.71 -34.10
CA ASP A 56 -22.75 -13.10 -34.29
C ASP A 56 -23.37 -12.67 -32.95
N LEU A 57 -23.19 -13.46 -31.88
CA LEU A 57 -23.64 -13.09 -30.53
C LEU A 57 -22.85 -11.92 -29.96
N GLN A 58 -21.55 -11.82 -30.24
CA GLN A 58 -20.72 -10.68 -29.84
C GLN A 58 -21.19 -9.39 -30.54
N ASP A 59 -21.44 -9.45 -31.85
CA ASP A 59 -21.92 -8.31 -32.64
C ASP A 59 -23.32 -7.86 -32.17
N GLN A 60 -24.20 -8.80 -31.80
CA GLN A 60 -25.49 -8.50 -31.18
C GLN A 60 -25.33 -7.82 -29.80
N ALA A 61 -24.40 -8.29 -28.98
CA ALA A 61 -24.14 -7.69 -27.67
C ALA A 61 -23.61 -6.25 -27.80
N GLU A 62 -22.71 -5.98 -28.77
CA GLU A 62 -22.23 -4.63 -29.07
C GLU A 62 -23.33 -3.72 -29.61
N THR A 63 -24.23 -4.26 -30.45
CA THR A 63 -25.40 -3.53 -30.95
C THR A 63 -26.35 -3.14 -29.82
N LEU A 64 -26.70 -4.07 -28.93
CA LEU A 64 -27.54 -3.80 -27.76
C LEU A 64 -26.87 -2.81 -26.80
N ARG A 65 -25.55 -2.92 -26.60
CA ARG A 65 -24.78 -1.98 -25.78
C ARG A 65 -24.81 -0.57 -26.38
N SER A 66 -24.72 -0.46 -27.70
CA SER A 66 -24.83 0.82 -28.40
C SER A 66 -26.23 1.43 -28.30
N GLN A 67 -27.28 0.60 -28.39
CA GLN A 67 -28.67 1.01 -28.19
C GLN A 67 -28.93 1.50 -26.75
N LEU A 68 -28.45 0.76 -25.74
CA LEU A 68 -28.56 1.14 -24.33
C LEU A 68 -27.82 2.44 -23.99
N MET A 69 -26.70 2.70 -24.68
CA MET A 69 -25.92 3.93 -24.52
C MET A 69 -26.52 5.14 -25.27
N GLY A 70 -27.73 5.01 -25.83
CA GLY A 70 -28.52 6.13 -26.34
C GLY A 70 -27.96 6.80 -27.61
N ARG A 71 -27.09 6.12 -28.34
CA ARG A 71 -26.49 6.67 -29.56
C ARG A 71 -27.36 6.30 -30.77
N ASN A 72 -28.48 7.00 -30.96
CA ASN A 72 -29.28 6.89 -32.18
C ASN A 72 -28.49 7.44 -33.37
N PRO A 73 -28.18 6.64 -34.40
CA PRO A 73 -27.41 7.10 -35.55
C PRO A 73 -28.24 7.82 -36.63
N ASP A 74 -29.56 8.04 -36.42
CA ASP A 74 -30.48 8.48 -37.46
C ASP A 74 -31.27 9.78 -37.15
N GLU A 75 -30.82 10.58 -36.17
CA GLU A 75 -31.32 11.95 -35.95
C GLU A 75 -30.34 13.01 -36.51
N THR A 76 -30.02 12.89 -37.80
CA THR A 76 -29.48 13.99 -38.60
C THR A 76 -30.60 14.79 -39.24
N LEU A 77 -31.41 15.48 -38.43
CA LEU A 77 -32.24 16.58 -38.92
C LEU A 77 -32.30 17.71 -37.88
N SER A 78 -31.47 18.72 -38.12
CA SER A 78 -31.72 20.15 -37.87
C SER A 78 -32.58 20.50 -36.66
N ASN A 79 -31.97 20.51 -35.47
CA ASN A 79 -32.51 21.27 -34.34
C ASN A 79 -31.56 22.43 -34.03
N PRO A 80 -31.95 23.70 -34.25
CA PRO A 80 -31.20 24.88 -33.81
C PRO A 80 -31.43 25.10 -32.30
N TYR A 81 -31.41 24.01 -31.53
CA TYR A 81 -31.50 24.06 -30.08
C TYR A 81 -30.11 24.31 -29.56
N GLN A 82 -29.83 25.59 -29.41
CA GLN A 82 -28.68 26.12 -28.69
C GLN A 82 -28.65 25.45 -27.32
N ASP A 83 -27.71 24.51 -27.16
CA ASP A 83 -27.54 23.71 -25.96
C ASP A 83 -27.27 24.65 -24.77
N PRO A 84 -28.15 24.70 -23.75
CA PRO A 84 -27.91 25.50 -22.55
C PRO A 84 -26.64 25.09 -21.78
N TYR A 85 -26.02 23.96 -22.13
CA TYR A 85 -24.74 23.50 -21.58
C TYR A 85 -23.50 24.05 -22.31
N GLU A 86 -23.65 24.81 -23.40
CA GLU A 86 -22.59 25.73 -23.90
C GLU A 86 -22.55 27.04 -23.10
N SER A 87 -23.36 27.17 -22.04
CA SER A 87 -23.16 28.18 -21.02
C SER A 87 -21.86 27.88 -20.29
N SER A 88 -20.75 28.44 -20.80
CA SER A 88 -19.65 29.16 -20.15
C SER A 88 -19.37 28.86 -18.67
N GLY A 89 -19.62 27.65 -18.21
CA GLY A 89 -19.03 27.06 -17.04
C GLY A 89 -17.62 26.79 -17.49
N LYS A 90 -16.70 27.70 -17.15
CA LYS A 90 -15.28 27.36 -17.04
C LYS A 90 -15.24 26.10 -16.20
N GLY A 91 -15.22 24.94 -16.88
CA GLY A 91 -15.04 23.65 -16.25
C GLY A 91 -13.84 23.85 -15.37
N GLN A 92 -14.06 23.79 -14.06
CA GLN A 92 -12.95 23.79 -13.14
C GLN A 92 -12.29 22.45 -13.36
N ASP A 93 -11.44 22.37 -14.38
CA ASP A 93 -10.50 21.29 -14.56
C ASP A 93 -9.86 21.16 -13.19
N ILE A 94 -10.09 20.03 -12.54
CA ILE A 94 -9.44 19.70 -11.28
C ILE A 94 -7.99 19.46 -11.68
N LYS A 95 -7.24 20.55 -11.79
CA LYS A 95 -5.82 20.52 -12.10
C LYS A 95 -5.16 19.92 -10.88
N LEU A 96 -4.99 18.60 -10.88
CA LEU A 96 -4.08 17.88 -10.01
C LEU A 96 -2.68 18.39 -10.35
N LYS A 97 -2.26 19.47 -9.67
CA LYS A 97 -1.15 20.30 -10.14
C LYS A 97 0.23 19.65 -9.99
N ASN A 98 0.37 18.50 -9.34
CA ASN A 98 1.69 17.99 -8.93
C ASN A 98 1.83 16.47 -9.07
N ILE A 99 1.66 15.91 -10.27
CA ILE A 99 2.10 14.52 -10.51
C ILE A 99 3.63 14.51 -10.58
N PRO A 100 4.32 13.67 -9.79
CA PRO A 100 5.77 13.62 -9.80
C PRO A 100 6.32 13.17 -11.16
N THR A 101 7.49 13.66 -11.54
CA THR A 101 8.15 13.22 -12.79
C THR A 101 8.72 11.81 -12.62
N PHE A 102 8.33 10.89 -13.50
CA PHE A 102 8.85 9.52 -13.50
C PHE A 102 10.25 9.45 -14.13
N THR A 103 11.20 8.86 -13.40
CA THR A 103 12.62 8.81 -13.81
C THR A 103 13.13 7.37 -13.84
N LEU A 104 14.28 7.13 -14.49
CA LEU A 104 14.91 5.79 -14.52
C LEU A 104 15.35 5.26 -13.14
N ASN A 105 15.48 6.13 -12.14
CA ASN A 105 15.82 5.74 -10.77
C ASN A 105 14.59 5.51 -9.90
N SER A 106 13.38 5.66 -10.47
CA SER A 106 12.15 5.47 -9.73
C SER A 106 12.04 4.02 -9.25
N SER A 107 11.68 3.85 -7.98
CA SER A 107 11.39 2.52 -7.42
C SER A 107 10.09 1.97 -8.00
N LEU A 108 9.86 0.67 -7.82
CA LEU A 108 8.58 0.07 -8.22
C LEU A 108 7.39 0.73 -7.50
N GLN A 109 7.54 1.00 -6.21
CA GLN A 109 6.51 1.69 -5.43
C GLN A 109 6.23 3.07 -6.03
N GLN A 110 7.26 3.87 -6.30
CA GLN A 110 7.10 5.18 -6.93
C GLN A 110 6.43 5.08 -8.30
N ARG A 111 6.71 4.04 -9.09
CA ARG A 111 5.99 3.79 -10.35
C ARG A 111 4.51 3.51 -10.11
N GLN A 112 4.17 2.70 -9.11
CA GLN A 112 2.76 2.36 -8.82
C GLN A 112 1.98 3.58 -8.35
N GLU A 113 2.54 4.36 -7.43
CA GLU A 113 1.99 5.64 -6.97
C GLU A 113 1.79 6.59 -8.16
N TRP A 114 2.81 6.75 -9.01
CA TRP A 114 2.73 7.55 -10.23
C TRP A 114 1.64 7.10 -11.20
N LEU A 115 1.43 5.79 -11.38
CA LEU A 115 0.35 5.26 -12.22
C LEU A 115 -1.04 5.51 -11.63
N LEU A 116 -1.18 5.46 -10.30
CA LEU A 116 -2.44 5.79 -9.63
C LEU A 116 -2.77 7.28 -9.77
N ASP A 117 -1.78 8.16 -9.59
CA ASP A 117 -1.94 9.60 -9.77
C ASP A 117 -2.36 9.95 -11.21
N LEU A 118 -1.73 9.30 -12.21
CA LEU A 118 -2.12 9.45 -13.61
C LEU A 118 -3.53 8.93 -13.88
N GLN A 119 -3.88 7.77 -13.32
CA GLN A 119 -5.23 7.22 -13.48
C GLN A 119 -6.28 8.17 -12.90
N GLN A 120 -6.05 8.72 -11.71
CA GLN A 120 -6.94 9.71 -11.10
C GLN A 120 -7.05 10.98 -11.97
N GLN A 121 -5.95 11.42 -12.58
CA GLN A 121 -5.98 12.56 -13.51
C GLN A 121 -6.78 12.26 -14.78
N PHE A 122 -6.62 11.07 -15.36
CA PHE A 122 -7.36 10.68 -16.56
C PHE A 122 -8.86 10.52 -16.28
N GLU A 123 -9.22 9.98 -15.13
CA GLU A 123 -10.61 9.90 -14.66
C GLU A 123 -11.21 11.29 -14.38
N GLY A 124 -10.39 12.25 -13.93
CA GLY A 124 -10.80 13.64 -13.72
C GLY A 124 -11.05 14.44 -15.00
N ASP A 125 -10.47 14.03 -16.14
CA ASP A 125 -10.62 14.70 -17.44
C ASP A 125 -10.83 13.68 -18.58
N LEU A 126 -11.97 12.98 -18.51
CA LEU A 126 -12.36 11.96 -19.49
C LEU A 126 -12.46 12.49 -20.93
N ARG A 127 -12.74 13.80 -21.11
CA ARG A 127 -12.84 14.40 -22.44
C ARG A 127 -11.48 14.43 -23.13
N ARG A 128 -10.45 14.83 -22.40
CA ARG A 128 -9.08 14.90 -22.92
C ARG A 128 -8.42 13.54 -23.06
N TYR A 129 -8.71 12.60 -22.15
CA TYR A 129 -8.04 11.31 -22.05
C TYR A 129 -8.96 10.11 -22.36
N HIS A 130 -9.78 10.24 -23.41
CA HIS A 130 -10.78 9.24 -23.79
C HIS A 130 -10.20 7.98 -24.45
N ASP A 131 -8.99 8.05 -25.01
CA ASP A 131 -8.33 6.94 -25.70
C ASP A 131 -6.97 6.61 -25.04
N GLY A 132 -6.57 5.34 -25.10
CA GLY A 132 -5.28 4.85 -24.61
C GLY A 132 -4.11 5.65 -25.18
N ARG A 133 -4.17 6.05 -26.45
CA ARG A 133 -3.13 6.91 -27.06
C ARG A 133 -3.03 8.28 -26.40
N THR A 134 -4.16 8.92 -26.11
CA THR A 134 -4.18 10.22 -25.41
C THR A 134 -3.69 10.10 -23.97
N GLN A 135 -4.00 8.99 -23.29
CA GLN A 135 -3.48 8.67 -21.96
C GLN A 135 -1.96 8.48 -21.99
N ILE A 136 -1.42 7.76 -22.97
CA ILE A 136 0.02 7.59 -23.15
C ILE A 136 0.71 8.95 -23.37
N LEU A 137 0.18 9.79 -24.25
CA LEU A 137 0.72 11.13 -24.49
C LEU A 137 0.69 12.00 -23.22
N GLY A 138 -0.40 11.92 -22.44
CA GLY A 138 -0.50 12.54 -21.13
C GLY A 138 0.59 12.06 -20.17
N ALA A 139 0.75 10.74 -20.03
CA ALA A 139 1.75 10.13 -19.16
C ALA A 139 3.19 10.50 -19.57
N LEU A 140 3.50 10.55 -20.87
CA LEU A 140 4.83 10.96 -21.38
C LEU A 140 5.19 12.40 -20.96
N SER A 141 4.21 13.29 -20.78
CA SER A 141 4.46 14.65 -20.29
C SER A 141 4.98 14.68 -18.84
N TYR A 142 4.67 13.65 -18.06
CA TYR A 142 5.14 13.47 -16.68
C TYR A 142 6.32 12.49 -16.56
N MET A 143 6.99 12.16 -17.66
CA MET A 143 8.22 11.37 -17.66
C MET A 143 9.45 12.27 -17.84
N ASP A 144 10.62 11.80 -17.38
CA ASP A 144 11.88 12.41 -17.73
C ASP A 144 12.18 12.23 -19.25
N THR A 145 13.11 13.05 -19.76
CA THR A 145 13.47 13.02 -21.18
C THR A 145 14.02 11.67 -21.62
N THR A 146 14.74 10.97 -20.73
CA THR A 146 15.39 9.69 -21.04
C THR A 146 14.37 8.57 -21.22
N CYS A 147 13.37 8.49 -20.32
CA CYS A 147 12.25 7.57 -20.38
C CYS A 147 11.44 7.79 -21.66
N ARG A 148 11.11 9.05 -21.99
CA ARG A 148 10.42 9.38 -23.25
C ARG A 148 11.19 8.91 -24.47
N GLN A 149 12.49 9.17 -24.55
CA GLN A 149 13.32 8.73 -25.68
C GLN A 149 13.35 7.20 -25.81
N ARG A 150 13.41 6.48 -24.67
CA ARG A 150 13.32 5.01 -24.69
C ARG A 150 11.97 4.53 -25.18
N TRP A 151 10.87 5.22 -24.85
CA TRP A 151 9.54 4.91 -25.39
C TRP A 151 9.52 5.07 -26.90
N TYR A 152 9.94 6.22 -27.43
CA TYR A 152 9.94 6.47 -28.86
C TYR A 152 10.81 5.45 -29.61
N ARG A 153 12.02 5.18 -29.11
CA ARG A 153 12.88 4.15 -29.70
C ARG A 153 12.24 2.76 -29.66
N HIS A 154 11.57 2.40 -28.57
CA HIS A 154 10.85 1.12 -28.44
C HIS A 154 9.71 0.98 -29.46
N ILE A 155 9.02 2.09 -29.76
CA ILE A 155 7.99 2.13 -30.80
C ILE A 155 8.60 2.06 -32.20
N ASP A 156 9.74 2.71 -32.45
CA ASP A 156 10.44 2.69 -33.73
C ASP A 156 11.08 1.32 -34.04
N GLU A 157 11.65 0.65 -33.03
CA GLU A 157 12.30 -0.67 -33.16
C GLU A 157 11.29 -1.80 -33.40
N LYS A 158 10.03 -1.62 -32.99
CA LYS A 158 8.97 -2.58 -33.32
C LYS A 158 8.67 -2.55 -34.80
N SER A 159 8.94 -3.67 -35.47
CA SER A 159 8.78 -3.85 -36.91
C SER A 159 7.46 -3.23 -37.43
N PRO A 160 7.49 -2.54 -38.59
CA PRO A 160 6.31 -1.90 -39.18
C PRO A 160 5.16 -2.89 -39.50
N ILE A 161 5.45 -4.20 -39.53
CA ILE A 161 4.45 -5.26 -39.70
C ILE A 161 3.59 -5.40 -38.43
N THR A 162 4.17 -5.20 -37.25
CA THR A 162 3.48 -5.32 -35.96
C THR A 162 2.71 -4.04 -35.59
N HIS A 163 3.11 -2.90 -36.15
CA HIS A 163 2.47 -1.58 -35.99
C HIS A 163 1.00 -1.54 -36.44
N ARG A 164 0.59 -2.39 -37.38
CA ARG A 164 -0.80 -2.41 -37.87
C ARG A 164 -1.78 -3.05 -36.89
N ASN A 165 -1.31 -3.87 -35.94
CA ASN A 165 -2.17 -4.72 -35.12
C ASN A 165 -2.00 -4.54 -33.61
N LEU A 166 -0.86 -4.04 -33.12
CA LEU A 166 -0.81 -3.61 -31.72
C LEU A 166 -1.51 -2.28 -31.61
N LYS A 167 -2.74 -2.30 -31.11
CA LYS A 167 -3.29 -1.11 -30.47
C LYS A 167 -2.31 -0.72 -29.36
N GLU A 168 -1.74 0.47 -29.46
CA GLU A 168 -0.92 1.09 -28.43
C GLU A 168 -1.82 1.45 -27.25
N ASP A 169 -2.30 0.42 -26.57
CA ASP A 169 -3.27 0.56 -25.51
C ASP A 169 -2.56 0.96 -24.22
N TRP A 170 -3.28 1.71 -23.38
CA TRP A 170 -2.78 2.11 -22.07
C TRP A 170 -2.22 0.96 -21.21
N PRO A 171 -2.83 -0.24 -21.15
CA PRO A 171 -2.25 -1.39 -20.45
C PRO A 171 -0.87 -1.79 -20.96
N TYR A 172 -0.67 -1.75 -22.28
CA TYR A 172 0.63 -2.08 -22.89
C TYR A 172 1.72 -1.09 -22.46
N PHE A 173 1.40 0.20 -22.46
CA PHE A 173 2.32 1.22 -21.96
C PHE A 173 2.62 1.04 -20.47
N LYS A 174 1.61 0.76 -19.65
CA LYS A 174 1.81 0.43 -18.23
C LYS A 174 2.79 -0.71 -18.09
N ASP A 175 2.62 -1.82 -18.78
CA ASP A 175 3.54 -2.95 -18.68
C ASP A 175 4.95 -2.59 -19.16
N TRP A 176 5.06 -1.84 -20.26
CA TRP A 176 6.35 -1.36 -20.76
C TRP A 176 7.10 -0.51 -19.72
N THR A 177 6.43 0.34 -18.94
CA THR A 177 7.12 1.14 -17.92
C THR A 177 7.81 0.29 -16.83
N LEU A 178 7.45 -0.99 -16.66
CA LEU A 178 8.21 -1.91 -15.79
C LEU A 178 9.64 -2.14 -16.30
N THR A 179 9.84 -2.12 -17.62
CA THR A 179 11.16 -2.31 -18.25
C THR A 179 12.11 -1.13 -17.99
N LEU A 180 11.57 0.02 -17.58
CA LEU A 180 12.35 1.21 -17.24
C LEU A 180 12.90 1.17 -15.82
N ILE A 181 12.25 0.45 -14.91
CA ILE A 181 12.71 0.34 -13.53
C ILE A 181 13.97 -0.52 -13.50
N LYS A 182 15.06 0.04 -12.95
CA LYS A 182 16.26 -0.75 -12.62
C LYS A 182 15.84 -1.95 -11.78
N ASN A 183 16.30 -3.13 -12.16
CA ASN A 183 15.94 -4.40 -11.54
C ASN A 183 14.52 -4.90 -11.86
N GLY A 184 13.77 -4.34 -12.83
CA GLY A 184 12.44 -4.86 -13.18
C GLY A 184 12.41 -6.37 -13.48
N ALA A 185 13.44 -6.90 -14.14
CA ALA A 185 13.59 -8.34 -14.39
C ALA A 185 13.97 -9.15 -13.15
N SER A 186 14.72 -8.56 -12.20
CA SER A 186 15.10 -9.19 -10.94
C SER A 186 14.18 -8.81 -9.78
N LEU A 187 13.13 -8.05 -10.03
CA LEU A 187 12.26 -7.52 -9.00
C LEU A 187 11.46 -8.66 -8.37
N GLN A 188 10.91 -9.55 -9.20
CA GLN A 188 10.20 -10.72 -8.70
C GLN A 188 11.10 -11.60 -7.84
N SER A 189 12.36 -11.82 -8.25
CA SER A 189 13.31 -12.61 -7.46
C SER A 189 13.74 -11.88 -6.19
N GLU A 190 13.92 -10.57 -6.23
CA GLU A 190 14.25 -9.75 -5.06
C GLU A 190 13.08 -9.73 -4.06
N VAL A 191 11.85 -9.45 -4.51
CA VAL A 191 10.65 -9.45 -3.69
C VAL A 191 10.40 -10.85 -3.12
N MET A 192 10.63 -11.91 -3.90
CA MET A 192 10.55 -13.28 -3.39
C MET A 192 11.57 -13.50 -2.27
N GLY A 193 12.83 -13.11 -2.48
CA GLY A 193 13.87 -13.20 -1.45
C GLY A 193 13.59 -12.34 -0.22
N GLN A 194 12.89 -11.21 -0.35
CA GLN A 194 12.40 -10.41 0.77
C GLN A 194 11.24 -11.12 1.48
N LEU A 195 10.28 -11.66 0.73
CA LEU A 195 9.13 -12.39 1.26
C LEU A 195 9.57 -13.64 2.04
N GLU A 196 10.52 -14.41 1.54
CA GLU A 196 11.08 -15.59 2.22
C GLU A 196 11.75 -15.22 3.55
N ARG A 197 12.55 -14.15 3.55
CA ARG A 197 13.27 -13.63 4.72
C ARG A 197 12.37 -12.83 5.68
N ALA A 198 11.21 -12.36 5.23
CA ALA A 198 10.32 -11.57 6.06
C ALA A 198 9.89 -12.39 7.30
N ARG A 199 10.17 -11.81 8.46
CA ARG A 199 9.77 -12.22 9.80
C ARG A 199 9.33 -10.98 10.56
N GLN A 200 8.46 -11.15 11.55
CA GLN A 200 8.06 -10.08 12.45
C GLN A 200 9.30 -9.60 13.24
N LEU A 201 9.49 -8.28 13.33
CA LEU A 201 10.55 -7.68 14.16
C LEU A 201 10.12 -7.66 15.63
N LYS A 202 11.10 -7.59 16.55
CA LYS A 202 10.86 -7.71 18.00
C LYS A 202 9.84 -6.70 18.55
N ASP A 203 9.88 -5.48 18.06
CA ASP A 203 9.02 -4.37 18.52
C ASP A 203 7.94 -4.00 17.49
N GLU A 204 7.78 -4.79 16.43
CA GLU A 204 6.80 -4.55 15.36
C GLU A 204 5.45 -5.18 15.73
N ASP A 205 4.40 -4.38 15.63
CA ASP A 205 3.01 -4.80 15.84
C ASP A 205 2.63 -5.87 14.79
N PRO A 206 1.96 -6.98 15.16
CA PRO A 206 1.42 -7.95 14.20
C PRO A 206 0.64 -7.35 13.02
N ARG A 207 -0.06 -6.23 13.22
CA ARG A 207 -0.81 -5.50 12.18
C ARG A 207 0.12 -4.77 11.21
N GLU A 208 1.16 -4.12 11.73
CA GLU A 208 2.19 -3.49 10.89
C GLU A 208 2.95 -4.55 10.10
N PHE A 209 3.30 -5.66 10.75
CA PHE A 209 3.93 -6.80 10.09
C PHE A 209 3.04 -7.37 8.99
N HIS A 210 1.74 -7.49 9.22
CA HIS A 210 0.78 -7.90 8.20
C HIS A 210 0.78 -6.95 7.01
N ALA A 211 0.68 -5.63 7.23
CA ALA A 211 0.68 -4.64 6.15
C ALA A 211 1.96 -4.74 5.30
N ARG A 212 3.11 -4.96 5.94
CA ARG A 212 4.39 -5.18 5.26
C ARG A 212 4.40 -6.47 4.43
N LEU A 213 3.89 -7.58 4.97
CA LEU A 213 3.76 -8.82 4.22
C LEU A 213 2.78 -8.70 3.06
N ASP A 214 1.63 -8.06 3.26
CA ASP A 214 0.63 -7.86 2.20
C ASP A 214 1.21 -7.05 1.03
N THR A 215 2.02 -6.04 1.33
CA THR A 215 2.74 -5.26 0.31
C THR A 215 3.67 -6.14 -0.53
N LEU A 216 4.40 -7.08 0.09
CA LEU A 216 5.26 -8.02 -0.64
C LEU A 216 4.46 -9.04 -1.45
N GLU A 217 3.35 -9.55 -0.89
CA GLU A 217 2.52 -10.58 -1.51
C GLU A 217 1.72 -10.09 -2.72
N ARG A 218 1.42 -8.79 -2.83
CA ARG A 218 0.72 -8.19 -3.98
C ARG A 218 1.42 -8.43 -5.32
N HIS A 219 2.70 -8.76 -5.31
CA HIS A 219 3.47 -9.08 -6.51
C HIS A 219 3.30 -10.53 -7.01
N PHE A 220 2.57 -11.36 -6.27
CA PHE A 220 2.34 -12.77 -6.60
C PHE A 220 0.85 -13.09 -6.72
N PRO A 221 0.49 -14.19 -7.42
CA PRO A 221 -0.88 -14.69 -7.43
C PRO A 221 -1.40 -14.92 -6.01
N ARG A 222 -2.64 -14.51 -5.75
CA ARG A 222 -3.23 -14.61 -4.41
C ARG A 222 -3.43 -16.08 -4.02
N VAL A 223 -2.76 -16.49 -2.95
CA VAL A 223 -2.81 -17.83 -2.38
C VAL A 223 -4.08 -17.99 -1.52
N ALA A 224 -4.53 -19.24 -1.30
CA ALA A 224 -5.67 -19.53 -0.44
C ALA A 224 -5.50 -18.94 0.98
N GLU A 225 -6.56 -18.37 1.55
CA GLU A 225 -6.49 -17.64 2.83
C GLU A 225 -5.99 -18.50 4.00
N LYS A 226 -6.30 -19.80 4.00
CA LYS A 226 -5.78 -20.76 4.98
C LYS A 226 -4.25 -20.88 4.94
N GLU A 227 -3.67 -20.94 3.75
CA GLU A 227 -2.23 -21.00 3.57
C GLU A 227 -1.58 -19.64 3.92
N ARG A 228 -2.25 -18.53 3.61
CA ARG A 228 -1.82 -17.19 4.03
C ARG A 228 -1.81 -17.03 5.54
N ALA A 229 -2.80 -17.57 6.25
CA ALA A 229 -2.88 -17.56 7.71
C ALA A 229 -1.73 -18.38 8.34
N LEU A 230 -1.46 -19.59 7.81
CA LEU A 230 -0.37 -20.45 8.27
C LEU A 230 1.00 -19.84 7.98
N SER A 231 1.20 -19.27 6.79
CA SER A 231 2.44 -18.57 6.41
C SER A 231 2.68 -17.35 7.30
N PHE A 232 1.64 -16.57 7.61
CA PHE A 232 1.72 -15.44 8.53
C PHE A 232 2.15 -15.91 9.94
N PHE A 233 1.45 -16.91 10.48
CA PHE A 233 1.77 -17.49 11.79
C PHE A 233 3.21 -18.02 11.87
N ALA A 234 3.68 -18.73 10.85
CA ALA A 234 5.04 -19.27 10.80
C ALA A 234 6.13 -18.17 10.80
N LYS A 235 5.78 -16.94 10.41
CA LYS A 235 6.69 -15.79 10.34
C LYS A 235 6.61 -14.84 11.54
N LEU A 236 5.66 -15.06 12.47
CA LEU A 236 5.59 -14.31 13.73
C LEU A 236 6.82 -14.57 14.61
N LEU A 237 7.02 -13.74 15.63
CA LEU A 237 8.05 -13.98 16.66
C LEU A 237 7.84 -15.33 17.34
N TYR A 238 8.93 -16.04 17.62
CA TYR A 238 8.88 -17.40 18.20
C TYR A 238 8.14 -17.45 19.54
N ASP A 239 8.35 -16.45 20.41
CA ASP A 239 7.68 -16.37 21.71
C ASP A 239 6.17 -16.18 21.54
N LEU A 240 5.76 -15.33 20.59
CA LEU A 240 4.36 -15.11 20.26
C LEU A 240 3.70 -16.37 19.67
N GLN A 241 4.40 -17.09 18.78
CA GLN A 241 3.93 -18.37 18.25
C GLN A 241 3.68 -19.39 19.36
N ASN A 242 4.58 -19.46 20.35
CA ASN A 242 4.45 -20.38 21.47
C ASN A 242 3.27 -20.04 22.37
N ASP A 243 3.04 -18.76 22.67
CA ASP A 243 1.90 -18.35 23.49
C ASP A 243 0.57 -18.66 22.79
N ILE A 244 0.48 -18.40 21.48
CA ILE A 244 -0.68 -18.80 20.66
C ILE A 244 -0.90 -20.31 20.72
N ARG A 245 0.14 -21.14 20.50
CA ARG A 245 0.03 -22.62 20.55
C ARG A 245 -0.40 -23.15 21.91
N ARG A 246 -0.01 -22.48 22.99
CA ARG A 246 -0.37 -22.88 24.36
C ARG A 246 -1.85 -22.64 24.69
N HIS A 247 -2.44 -21.60 24.11
CA HIS A 247 -3.78 -21.15 24.48
C HIS A 247 -4.85 -21.50 23.44
N ILE A 248 -4.46 -21.75 22.18
CA ILE A 248 -5.38 -22.01 21.08
C ILE A 248 -5.20 -23.45 20.57
N ILE A 249 -6.29 -24.23 20.64
CA ILE A 249 -6.32 -25.64 20.23
C ILE A 249 -6.40 -25.78 18.71
N LYS A 250 -7.19 -24.93 18.04
CA LYS A 250 -7.35 -24.94 16.58
C LYS A 250 -6.97 -23.57 16.02
N LEU A 251 -5.98 -23.55 15.11
CA LEU A 251 -5.58 -22.32 14.43
C LEU A 251 -6.71 -21.81 13.52
N PRO A 252 -6.89 -20.47 13.42
CA PRO A 252 -7.88 -19.88 12.53
C PRO A 252 -7.56 -20.17 11.06
N GLU A 253 -8.61 -20.19 10.24
CA GLU A 253 -8.52 -20.51 8.81
C GLU A 253 -8.37 -19.25 7.94
N THR A 254 -8.65 -18.07 8.50
CA THR A 254 -8.46 -16.79 7.81
C THR A 254 -7.25 -16.05 8.38
N ARG A 255 -6.55 -15.29 7.52
CA ARG A 255 -5.40 -14.50 7.95
C ARG A 255 -5.80 -13.39 8.92
N GLU A 256 -6.96 -12.77 8.72
CA GLU A 256 -7.45 -11.68 9.58
C GLU A 256 -7.67 -12.15 11.02
N GLU A 257 -8.33 -13.28 11.21
CA GLU A 257 -8.49 -13.89 12.54
C GLU A 257 -7.14 -14.21 13.20
N MET A 258 -6.16 -14.68 12.42
CA MET A 258 -4.80 -14.92 12.92
C MET A 258 -4.10 -13.63 13.37
N ILE A 259 -4.32 -12.52 12.67
CA ILE A 259 -3.76 -11.21 13.02
C ILE A 259 -4.38 -10.71 14.33
N ASP A 260 -5.69 -10.78 14.48
CA ASP A 260 -6.37 -10.37 15.71
C ASP A 260 -5.93 -11.19 16.92
N ILE A 261 -5.81 -12.51 16.75
CA ILE A 261 -5.25 -13.41 17.77
C ILE A 261 -3.81 -13.00 18.12
N ALA A 262 -2.95 -12.81 17.11
CA ALA A 262 -1.55 -12.45 17.32
C ALA A 262 -1.42 -11.10 18.03
N TYR A 263 -2.22 -10.11 17.64
CA TYR A 263 -2.26 -8.79 18.26
C TYR A 263 -2.67 -8.89 19.74
N HIS A 264 -3.69 -9.69 20.05
CA HIS A 264 -4.14 -9.89 21.43
C HIS A 264 -3.02 -10.45 22.33
N PHE A 265 -2.33 -11.51 21.90
CA PHE A 265 -1.22 -12.08 22.68
C PHE A 265 0.00 -11.16 22.77
N TRP A 266 0.28 -10.41 21.71
CA TRP A 266 1.36 -9.42 21.71
C TRP A 266 1.10 -8.29 22.72
N ASP A 267 -0.13 -7.79 22.80
CA ASP A 267 -0.52 -6.79 23.80
C ASP A 267 -0.41 -7.33 25.23
N LEU A 268 -0.84 -8.58 25.47
CA LEU A 268 -0.67 -9.24 26.77
C LEU A 268 0.81 -9.34 27.18
N GLN A 269 1.70 -9.76 26.27
CA GLN A 269 3.15 -9.81 26.53
C GLN A 269 3.71 -8.41 26.88
N ARG A 270 3.26 -7.35 26.19
CA ARG A 270 3.65 -5.97 26.50
C ARG A 270 3.15 -5.52 27.87
N LEU A 271 1.93 -5.87 28.24
CA LEU A 271 1.38 -5.56 29.56
C LEU A 271 2.15 -6.27 30.68
N GLU A 272 2.52 -7.53 30.48
CA GLU A 272 3.32 -8.29 31.45
C GLU A 272 4.74 -7.73 31.63
N THR A 273 5.41 -7.41 30.53
CA THR A 273 6.76 -6.80 30.58
C THR A 273 6.73 -5.44 31.26
N ASN A 274 5.70 -4.63 31.02
CA ASN A 274 5.50 -3.35 31.71
C ASN A 274 5.21 -3.53 33.21
N ARG A 275 4.43 -4.55 33.61
CA ARG A 275 4.20 -4.86 35.03
C ARG A 275 5.47 -5.30 35.74
N LYS A 276 6.30 -6.13 35.11
CA LYS A 276 7.58 -6.59 35.66
C LYS A 276 8.55 -5.41 35.89
N ARG A 277 8.63 -4.48 34.93
CA ARG A 277 9.46 -3.26 35.06
C ARG A 277 9.03 -2.38 36.23
N LYS A 278 7.73 -2.17 36.43
CA LYS A 278 7.22 -1.40 37.57
C LYS A 278 7.56 -2.06 38.91
N HIS A 279 7.47 -3.38 39.00
CA HIS A 279 7.80 -4.10 40.24
C HIS A 279 9.28 -3.99 40.61
N THR A 280 10.19 -4.07 39.62
CA THR A 280 11.63 -3.91 39.88
C THR A 280 11.96 -2.49 40.31
N GLU A 281 11.35 -1.47 39.70
CA GLU A 281 11.62 -0.07 40.00
C GLU A 281 11.13 0.36 41.39
N THR A 282 10.08 -0.31 41.92
CA THR A 282 9.59 -0.01 43.28
C THR A 282 10.40 -0.69 44.38
N THR A 283 11.25 -1.67 44.04
CA THR A 283 12.04 -2.44 45.02
C THR A 283 13.47 -1.93 45.18
N ASP A 284 13.96 -1.14 44.22
CA ASP A 284 15.21 -0.37 44.34
C ASP A 284 14.97 1.00 45.01
N GLU A 285 14.15 1.05 46.08
CA GLU A 285 14.38 2.09 47.09
C GLU A 285 15.80 1.79 47.59
N PRO A 286 16.79 2.69 47.40
CA PRO A 286 18.17 2.43 47.76
C PRO A 286 18.17 1.94 49.20
N PRO A 287 18.80 0.80 49.52
CA PRO A 287 18.75 0.21 50.84
C PRO A 287 19.09 1.31 51.82
N ARG A 288 18.07 1.80 52.54
CA ARG A 288 18.24 2.89 53.50
C ARG A 288 19.36 2.42 54.38
N LYS A 289 20.54 3.02 54.20
CA LYS A 289 21.72 2.76 55.00
C LYS A 289 21.22 2.92 56.43
N ARG A 290 21.06 1.79 57.08
CA ARG A 290 20.63 1.69 58.47
C ARG A 290 21.82 2.24 59.23
N ASN A 291 21.83 3.55 59.43
CA ASN A 291 22.81 4.24 60.23
C ASN A 291 22.62 3.76 61.66
N SER A 292 23.25 2.63 61.97
CA SER A 292 23.61 2.21 63.31
C SER A 292 24.61 3.23 63.83
N THR A 293 24.11 4.35 64.33
CA THR A 293 24.89 5.28 65.14
C THR A 293 24.17 5.47 66.46
N LYS A 294 24.78 4.85 67.46
CA LYS A 294 24.80 5.23 68.87
C LYS A 294 24.08 6.54 69.17
N ARG A 295 22.97 6.41 69.90
CA ARG A 295 22.72 7.05 71.20
C ARG A 295 23.74 8.17 71.53
N THR A 296 23.39 9.39 71.14
CA THR A 296 23.87 10.59 71.84
C THR A 296 22.63 11.38 72.22
N GLN A 297 22.47 11.56 73.52
CA GLN A 297 21.47 12.44 74.13
C GLN A 297 21.69 13.89 73.65
N ASP A 298 20.64 14.68 73.82
CA ASP A 298 20.62 16.14 73.73
C ASP A 298 20.75 16.75 72.33
N ASN A 299 19.59 17.05 71.74
CA ASN A 299 19.18 18.45 71.74
C ASN A 299 17.70 18.64 71.47
N LYS A 300 17.04 19.24 72.46
CA LYS A 300 15.78 19.98 72.30
C LYS A 300 15.98 21.06 71.24
N ARG A 301 15.24 21.00 70.13
CA ARG A 301 14.70 22.20 69.46
C ARG A 301 13.64 21.85 68.40
N SER A 302 12.42 22.24 68.75
CA SER A 302 11.33 22.67 67.86
C SER A 302 10.84 21.69 66.79
N ARG A 303 9.93 20.81 67.21
CA ARG A 303 8.81 20.38 66.36
C ARG A 303 8.00 21.63 66.01
N LYS A 304 7.95 22.01 64.73
CA LYS A 304 6.84 22.82 64.23
C LYS A 304 5.68 21.87 63.89
N PRO A 305 4.51 22.03 64.53
CA PRO A 305 3.29 21.34 64.13
C PRO A 305 2.89 21.82 62.74
N TRP A 306 2.60 20.88 61.83
CA TRP A 306 1.84 21.17 60.62
C TRP A 306 0.38 21.32 61.04
N THR A 307 0.07 22.45 61.68
CA THR A 307 -1.29 22.91 61.87
C THR A 307 -1.68 23.77 60.68
N ASP A 308 -2.78 23.35 60.07
CA ASP A 308 -3.86 24.18 59.57
C ASP A 308 -3.50 25.61 59.13
N LYS A 309 -3.56 25.84 57.82
CA LYS A 309 -3.87 27.15 57.27
C LYS A 309 -4.94 27.01 56.20
N ASN A 310 -6.19 27.04 56.67
CA ASN A 310 -7.21 27.96 56.17
C ASN A 310 -6.56 29.29 55.77
N THR A 311 -6.04 29.33 54.55
CA THR A 311 -5.64 30.56 53.89
C THR A 311 -6.81 30.85 52.95
N PRO A 312 -7.52 31.97 53.08
CA PRO A 312 -8.58 32.30 52.13
C PRO A 312 -7.94 32.30 50.74
N ALA A 313 -8.47 31.46 49.85
CA ALA A 313 -8.00 31.26 48.50
C ALA A 313 -8.22 32.54 47.68
N LYS A 314 -7.40 33.56 47.93
CA LYS A 314 -7.32 34.75 47.09
C LYS A 314 -6.50 34.40 45.87
N ASP A 315 -7.21 34.29 44.74
CA ASP A 315 -6.72 34.49 43.37
C ASP A 315 -5.34 33.87 43.05
N ARG A 316 -5.23 32.54 43.17
CA ARG A 316 -4.15 31.83 42.49
C ARG A 316 -4.45 31.82 40.99
N LEU A 317 -3.84 32.77 40.27
CA LEU A 317 -3.83 32.82 38.81
C LEU A 317 -3.31 31.51 38.21
N ASN A 318 -3.75 31.19 37.00
CA ASN A 318 -3.28 30.00 36.30
C ASN A 318 -1.76 30.07 36.05
N PRO A 319 -1.03 28.93 36.13
CA PRO A 319 0.37 28.84 35.74
C PRO A 319 0.58 29.23 34.27
N ILE A 320 1.77 29.76 34.00
CA ILE A 320 2.22 30.19 32.67
C ILE A 320 2.62 28.95 31.87
N GLY A 321 2.10 28.84 30.63
CA GLY A 321 2.44 27.76 29.70
C GLY A 321 3.82 27.93 29.07
N GLU A 322 4.24 26.94 28.27
CA GLU A 322 5.54 26.95 27.57
C GLU A 322 5.69 28.12 26.57
N ASP A 323 4.57 28.66 26.09
CA ASP A 323 4.47 29.82 25.20
C ASP A 323 4.60 31.17 25.93
N GLY A 324 4.82 31.16 27.25
CA GLY A 324 4.94 32.36 28.08
C GLY A 324 3.62 33.06 28.36
N LYS A 325 2.48 32.51 27.92
CA LYS A 325 1.13 33.05 28.18
C LYS A 325 0.46 32.27 29.31
N ARG A 326 -0.42 32.93 30.07
CA ARG A 326 -1.23 32.24 31.09
C ARG A 326 -2.32 31.44 30.41
N ASN A 327 -2.51 30.20 30.85
CA ASN A 327 -3.60 29.36 30.35
C ASN A 327 -4.96 30.04 30.61
N ARG A 328 -5.78 30.16 29.57
CA ARG A 328 -7.12 30.75 29.63
C ARG A 328 -8.18 29.67 29.83
N CYS A 329 -9.25 29.98 30.55
CA CYS A 329 -10.43 29.14 30.66
C CYS A 329 -11.04 28.90 29.27
N PHE A 330 -11.22 27.65 28.86
CA PHE A 330 -11.77 27.32 27.53
C PHE A 330 -13.25 27.71 27.40
N ASN A 331 -13.95 27.94 28.52
CA ASN A 331 -15.37 28.27 28.49
C ASN A 331 -15.61 29.78 28.29
N CYS A 332 -14.97 30.61 29.12
CA CYS A 332 -15.18 32.07 29.13
C CYS A 332 -13.96 32.91 28.70
N GLY A 333 -12.78 32.29 28.50
CA GLY A 333 -11.55 32.97 28.10
C GLY A 333 -10.77 33.63 29.24
N SER A 334 -11.21 33.54 30.49
CA SER A 334 -10.56 34.19 31.66
C SER A 334 -9.24 33.52 32.07
N GLU A 335 -8.25 34.32 32.47
CA GLU A 335 -6.95 33.85 33.00
C GLU A 335 -6.98 33.55 34.52
N LYS A 336 -8.12 33.83 35.19
CA LYS A 336 -8.24 33.71 36.66
C LYS A 336 -8.55 32.30 37.14
N HIS A 337 -9.06 31.42 36.28
CA HIS A 337 -9.48 30.07 36.64
C HIS A 337 -9.38 29.11 35.45
N TYR A 338 -9.42 27.80 35.72
CA TYR A 338 -9.53 26.74 34.71
C TYR A 338 -10.99 26.40 34.41
N SER A 339 -11.26 25.74 33.28
CA SER A 339 -12.63 25.40 32.83
C SER A 339 -13.47 24.65 33.86
N ASN A 340 -12.85 23.84 34.73
CA ASN A 340 -13.52 23.11 35.80
C ASN A 340 -13.99 23.98 36.99
N LYS A 341 -13.51 25.23 37.08
CA LYS A 341 -13.90 26.22 38.09
C LYS A 341 -14.57 27.44 37.46
N CYS A 342 -15.05 27.32 36.22
CA CYS A 342 -15.73 28.40 35.54
C CYS A 342 -17.13 28.61 36.14
N PRO A 343 -17.50 29.84 36.53
CA PRO A 343 -18.84 30.13 37.01
C PRO A 343 -19.88 30.10 35.88
N ASP A 344 -19.43 30.25 34.63
CA ASP A 344 -20.32 30.17 33.46
C ASP A 344 -20.62 28.71 33.13
N PRO A 345 -21.86 28.38 32.72
CA PRO A 345 -22.21 27.03 32.28
C PRO A 345 -21.34 26.62 31.08
N PRO A 346 -20.98 25.32 30.95
CA PRO A 346 -20.14 24.86 29.85
C PRO A 346 -20.81 25.22 28.52
N LYS A 347 -20.12 25.97 27.66
CA LYS A 347 -20.53 26.17 26.28
C LYS A 347 -20.51 24.80 25.62
N ASP A 348 -21.68 24.39 25.11
CA ASP A 348 -21.80 23.18 24.32
C ASP A 348 -20.69 23.19 23.28
N LYS A 349 -19.88 22.12 23.30
CA LYS A 349 -18.77 21.99 22.35
C LYS A 349 -19.35 22.22 20.97
N PRO A 350 -18.80 23.15 20.16
CA PRO A 350 -19.26 23.32 18.80
C PRO A 350 -19.09 21.95 18.12
N THR A 351 -20.23 21.37 17.74
CA THR A 351 -20.29 20.20 16.88
C THR A 351 -19.37 20.46 15.69
N ALA A 352 -18.62 19.45 15.25
CA ALA A 352 -17.45 19.53 14.36
C ALA A 352 -17.64 20.19 12.96
N ALA A 353 -18.74 20.91 12.74
CA ALA A 353 -19.12 21.57 11.49
C ALA A 353 -18.54 23.00 11.31
N ILE A 354 -17.93 23.64 12.32
CA ILE A 354 -17.52 25.07 12.23
C ILE A 354 -15.99 25.28 12.19
N GLN A 355 -15.16 24.25 12.34
CA GLN A 355 -13.69 24.41 12.25
C GLN A 355 -13.16 24.59 10.82
N SER A 356 -13.97 24.35 9.79
CA SER A 356 -13.54 24.51 8.38
C SER A 356 -13.61 25.95 7.85
N ALA A 357 -14.11 26.92 8.62
CA ALA A 357 -14.32 28.30 8.15
C ALA A 357 -13.24 29.31 8.59
N LEU A 358 -12.24 28.91 9.40
CA LEU A 358 -11.26 29.83 10.01
C LEU A 358 -9.81 29.64 9.54
N GLN A 359 -9.55 28.83 8.50
CA GLN A 359 -8.20 28.64 7.93
C GLN A 359 -7.99 29.25 6.53
N GLY A 360 -8.96 29.99 6.01
CA GLY A 360 -8.85 30.67 4.71
C GLY A 360 -8.82 32.17 4.87
N ASN A 361 -7.68 32.75 5.24
CA ASN A 361 -7.28 34.15 5.02
C ASN A 361 -5.90 34.31 5.67
N ASP A 362 -4.83 34.22 4.88
CA ASP A 362 -3.53 34.89 5.11
C ASP A 362 -2.51 34.39 4.08
N SER A 363 -2.54 34.95 2.86
CA SER A 363 -1.37 35.00 1.98
C SER A 363 -1.65 35.94 0.80
N GLU A 364 -1.58 37.24 1.06
CA GLU A 364 -1.44 38.30 0.05
C GLU A 364 -0.48 39.35 0.64
N THR A 365 0.82 39.26 0.31
CA THR A 365 1.75 40.41 0.18
C THR A 365 3.12 39.92 -0.33
N ASP A 366 3.64 40.68 -1.30
CA ASP A 366 4.95 40.73 -1.98
C ASP A 366 5.31 39.68 -3.05
#